data_AF-Q9RXN4-F1
#
_entry.id   AF-Q9RXN4-F1
#
_cell.length_a   1.000
_cell.length_b   1.000
_cell.length_c   1.000
_cell.angle_alpha   90.00
_cell.angle_beta   90.00
_cell.angle_gamma   90.00
#
_symmetry.space_group_name_H-M   'P 1'
#
loop_
_entity.id
_entity.type
_entity.pdbx_description
1 polymer ?
#
loop_
_entity_poly.entity_id
_entity_poly.type
_entity_poly.pdbx_seq_one_letter_code
_entity_poly.pdbx_strand_id
1 'polypeptide(L)'
;MTLPALDARLEAVLHLIRAEVHADIGTDHARLPLRLVRGGRVSRCVAVELNPGPLALARRMVARARLTEQIDVRQGDGFAPIQPGELGSASVTGMGAYTIRGILDRAGERLPPALVLQPNDSPLWLRTWARENSYHLRAERLLPGYWAYPVLRLERAEGPDPAYADLPAAAALRYGPLLLRKGPALLRARIEADIERLTPVAAPGREAWAELAAAREALAVVDAG
;
A
#
# COMPACT_ATOMS: atom_id res chain seq x y z
N MET A 1 -7.75 -8.66 -27.58
CA MET A 1 -6.85 -7.56 -27.15
C MET A 1 -6.13 -8.03 -25.90
N THR A 2 -4.79 -7.97 -25.90
CA THR A 2 -3.99 -8.36 -24.74
C THR A 2 -4.11 -7.29 -23.66
N LEU A 3 -4.42 -7.68 -22.43
CA LEU A 3 -4.44 -6.76 -21.30
C LEU A 3 -3.04 -6.21 -21.06
N PRO A 4 -2.90 -5.00 -20.50
CA PRO A 4 -1.60 -4.54 -20.06
C PRO A 4 -1.04 -5.51 -19.02
N ALA A 5 0.21 -5.94 -19.22
CA ALA A 5 0.96 -6.64 -18.18
C ALA A 5 1.02 -5.76 -16.92
N LEU A 6 1.12 -6.34 -15.74
CA LEU A 6 1.46 -5.59 -14.52
C LEU A 6 2.88 -5.98 -14.13
N ASP A 7 3.60 -5.04 -13.53
CA ASP A 7 4.87 -5.36 -12.86
C ASP A 7 4.57 -6.20 -11.59
N ALA A 8 5.60 -6.81 -11.00
CA ALA A 8 5.43 -7.66 -9.82
C ALA A 8 4.80 -6.92 -8.62
N ARG A 9 5.04 -5.62 -8.52
CA ARG A 9 4.50 -4.73 -7.47
C ARG A 9 2.99 -4.55 -7.64
N LEU A 10 2.52 -4.23 -8.84
CA LEU A 10 1.10 -4.09 -9.15
C LEU A 10 0.37 -5.43 -9.19
N GLU A 11 1.02 -6.53 -9.56
CA GLU A 11 0.45 -7.88 -9.37
C GLU A 11 0.25 -8.19 -7.89
N ALA A 12 1.20 -7.82 -7.02
CA ALA A 12 1.03 -7.99 -5.58
C ALA A 12 -0.13 -7.14 -5.01
N VAL A 13 -0.29 -5.89 -5.47
CA VAL A 13 -1.46 -5.05 -5.15
C VAL A 13 -2.75 -5.73 -5.61
N LEU A 14 -2.83 -6.15 -6.87
CA LEU A 14 -3.98 -6.85 -7.45
C LEU A 14 -4.38 -8.09 -6.65
N HIS A 15 -3.41 -8.83 -6.12
CA HIS A 15 -3.65 -10.02 -5.32
C HIS A 15 -4.27 -9.74 -3.95
N LEU A 16 -4.04 -8.55 -3.40
CA LEU A 16 -4.57 -8.13 -2.11
C LEU A 16 -5.91 -7.38 -2.23
N ILE A 17 -6.40 -7.09 -3.42
CA ILE A 17 -7.69 -6.42 -3.62
C ILE A 17 -8.82 -7.45 -3.62
N ARG A 18 -9.80 -7.23 -2.73
CA ARG A 18 -11.03 -8.00 -2.56
C ARG A 18 -12.16 -7.04 -2.18
N ALA A 19 -13.08 -6.79 -3.12
CA ALA A 19 -14.31 -6.03 -2.92
C ALA A 19 -15.21 -6.16 -4.15
N GLU A 20 -16.50 -5.89 -4.00
CA GLU A 20 -17.41 -5.74 -5.13
C GLU A 20 -17.11 -4.47 -5.95
N VAL A 21 -16.96 -3.33 -5.24
CA VAL A 21 -16.60 -2.03 -5.81
C VAL A 21 -15.25 -1.58 -5.24
N HIS A 22 -14.31 -1.25 -6.13
CA HIS A 22 -12.96 -0.80 -5.78
C HIS A 22 -12.62 0.54 -6.43
N ALA A 23 -11.88 1.42 -5.75
CA ALA A 23 -11.27 2.58 -6.39
C ALA A 23 -9.76 2.45 -6.54
N ASP A 24 -9.23 2.80 -7.71
CA ASP A 24 -7.80 2.96 -7.92
C ASP A 24 -7.46 4.46 -7.99
N ILE A 25 -6.82 4.97 -6.94
CA ILE A 25 -6.51 6.39 -6.75
C ILE A 25 -5.14 6.70 -7.34
N GLY A 26 -5.10 7.61 -8.33
CA GLY A 26 -3.89 7.91 -9.09
C GLY A 26 -3.61 6.82 -10.13
N THR A 27 -4.64 6.42 -10.87
CA THR A 27 -4.63 5.23 -11.74
C THR A 27 -3.64 5.32 -12.91
N ASP A 28 -3.18 6.53 -13.26
CA ASP A 28 -2.30 6.86 -14.38
C ASP A 28 -2.87 6.39 -15.73
N HIS A 29 -2.76 5.10 -16.04
CA HIS A 29 -3.16 4.48 -17.31
C HIS A 29 -4.25 3.41 -17.19
N ALA A 30 -4.91 3.27 -16.04
CA ALA A 30 -5.95 2.28 -15.77
C ALA A 30 -5.53 0.80 -15.92
N ARG A 31 -4.22 0.50 -15.86
CA ARG A 31 -3.72 -0.89 -15.99
C ARG A 31 -4.28 -1.81 -14.89
N LEU A 32 -4.29 -1.33 -13.64
CA LEU A 32 -4.80 -2.08 -12.49
C LEU A 32 -6.34 -2.27 -12.58
N PRO A 33 -7.17 -1.22 -12.79
CA PRO A 33 -8.62 -1.37 -13.01
C PRO A 33 -8.99 -2.37 -14.09
N LEU A 34 -8.33 -2.30 -15.26
CA LEU A 34 -8.56 -3.22 -16.37
C LEU A 34 -8.31 -4.67 -15.98
N ARG A 35 -7.26 -4.93 -15.20
CA ARG A 35 -6.86 -6.27 -14.75
C ARG A 35 -7.75 -6.79 -13.63
N LEU A 36 -8.19 -5.94 -12.70
CA LEU A 36 -9.12 -6.30 -11.63
C LEU A 36 -10.46 -6.76 -12.19
N VAL A 37 -11.05 -5.94 -13.07
CA VAL A 37 -12.36 -6.21 -13.68
C VAL A 37 -12.30 -7.44 -14.59
N ARG A 38 -11.30 -7.51 -15.49
CA ARG A 38 -11.19 -8.67 -16.39
C ARG A 38 -10.91 -9.98 -15.64
N GLY A 39 -10.19 -9.91 -14.53
CA GLY A 39 -9.91 -11.06 -13.67
C GLY A 39 -11.07 -11.45 -12.75
N GLY A 40 -12.22 -10.76 -12.82
CA GLY A 40 -13.37 -11.03 -11.96
C GLY A 40 -13.11 -10.78 -10.46
N ARG A 41 -12.09 -9.97 -10.13
CA ARG A 41 -11.74 -9.68 -8.73
C ARG A 41 -12.61 -8.61 -8.10
N VAL A 42 -13.19 -7.77 -8.95
CA VAL A 42 -14.14 -6.70 -8.61
C VAL A 42 -15.21 -6.67 -9.70
N SER A 43 -16.45 -6.33 -9.33
CA SER A 43 -17.55 -6.15 -10.26
C SER A 43 -17.53 -4.77 -10.91
N ARG A 44 -17.10 -3.76 -10.14
CA ARG A 44 -16.94 -2.37 -10.60
C ARG A 44 -15.66 -1.74 -10.07
N CYS A 45 -15.08 -0.84 -10.86
CA CYS A 45 -13.91 -0.07 -10.47
C CYS A 45 -14.14 1.43 -10.73
N VAL A 46 -13.73 2.29 -9.81
CA VAL A 46 -13.61 3.74 -10.01
C VAL A 46 -12.13 4.06 -10.19
N ALA A 47 -11.73 4.50 -11.37
CA ALA A 47 -10.36 4.90 -11.64
C ALA A 47 -10.26 6.43 -11.50
N VAL A 48 -9.54 6.91 -10.50
CA VAL A 48 -9.41 8.36 -10.23
C VAL A 48 -8.05 8.85 -10.69
N GLU A 49 -8.04 9.96 -11.42
CA GLU A 49 -6.82 10.62 -11.88
C GLU A 49 -6.95 12.14 -11.81
N LEU A 50 -5.91 12.81 -11.33
CA LEU A 50 -5.89 14.27 -11.20
C LEU A 50 -5.51 14.92 -12.53
N ASN A 51 -4.53 14.35 -13.22
CA ASN A 51 -3.85 14.98 -14.34
C ASN A 51 -4.59 14.74 -15.67
N PRO A 52 -4.85 15.79 -16.48
CA PRO A 52 -5.62 15.66 -17.73
C PRO A 52 -5.04 14.66 -18.74
N GLY A 53 -3.71 14.59 -18.85
CA GLY A 53 -3.03 13.68 -19.78
C GLY A 53 -3.26 12.20 -19.43
N PRO A 54 -2.83 11.74 -18.24
CA PRO A 54 -3.12 10.41 -17.73
C PRO A 54 -4.62 10.09 -17.71
N LEU A 55 -5.48 11.02 -17.29
CA LEU A 55 -6.95 10.85 -17.30
C LEU A 55 -7.48 10.52 -18.71
N ALA A 56 -7.06 11.28 -19.72
CA ALA A 56 -7.46 11.04 -21.10
C ALA A 56 -6.93 9.69 -21.63
N LEU A 57 -5.75 9.26 -21.18
CA LEU A 57 -5.21 7.95 -21.52
C LEU A 57 -6.00 6.82 -20.83
N ALA A 58 -6.29 6.92 -19.53
CA ALA A 58 -7.12 5.98 -18.78
C ALA A 58 -8.49 5.78 -19.46
N ARG A 59 -9.19 6.87 -19.81
CA ARG A 59 -10.48 6.80 -20.55
C ARG A 59 -10.35 6.05 -21.88
N ARG A 60 -9.33 6.37 -22.67
CA ARG A 60 -9.06 5.68 -23.95
C ARG A 60 -8.79 4.18 -23.75
N MET A 61 -8.04 3.82 -22.71
CA MET A 61 -7.71 2.42 -22.41
C MET A 61 -8.94 1.62 -21.97
N VAL A 62 -9.79 2.20 -21.12
CA VAL A 62 -11.06 1.59 -20.69
C VAL A 62 -12.02 1.40 -21.88
N ALA A 63 -12.15 2.41 -22.74
CA ALA A 63 -12.98 2.33 -23.95
C ALA A 63 -12.48 1.24 -24.91
N ARG A 64 -11.17 1.20 -25.19
CA ARG A 64 -10.56 0.15 -26.03
C ARG A 64 -10.75 -1.25 -25.47
N ALA A 65 -10.74 -1.40 -24.15
CA ALA A 65 -11.00 -2.67 -23.49
C ALA A 65 -12.48 -3.07 -23.45
N ARG A 66 -13.40 -2.17 -23.86
CA ARG A 66 -14.86 -2.34 -23.77
C ARG A 66 -15.33 -2.60 -22.33
N LEU A 67 -14.77 -1.86 -21.38
CA LEU A 67 -15.08 -1.98 -19.95
C LEU A 67 -15.69 -0.70 -19.35
N THR A 68 -16.23 0.19 -20.19
CA THR A 68 -16.80 1.49 -19.77
C THR A 68 -18.00 1.37 -18.83
N GLU A 69 -18.71 0.24 -18.84
CA GLU A 69 -19.85 -0.01 -17.92
C GLU A 69 -19.38 -0.47 -16.52
N GLN A 70 -18.17 -1.00 -16.43
CA GLN A 70 -17.58 -1.59 -15.23
C GLN A 70 -16.48 -0.70 -14.63
N ILE A 71 -15.84 0.15 -15.42
CA ILE A 71 -14.79 1.06 -14.98
C ILE A 71 -15.21 2.50 -15.26
N ASP A 72 -15.51 3.23 -14.18
CA ASP A 72 -15.81 4.66 -14.22
C ASP A 72 -14.52 5.46 -14.01
N VAL A 73 -14.20 6.36 -14.95
CA VAL A 73 -12.95 7.13 -14.94
C VAL A 73 -13.24 8.59 -14.57
N ARG A 74 -12.87 8.97 -13.34
CA ARG A 74 -13.17 10.27 -12.75
C ARG A 74 -11.93 11.14 -12.63
N GLN A 75 -12.12 12.44 -12.82
CA GLN A 75 -11.09 13.42 -12.52
C GLN A 75 -11.19 13.88 -11.07
N GLY A 76 -10.09 13.92 -10.34
CA GLY A 76 -10.06 14.51 -9.00
C GLY A 76 -8.77 14.28 -8.23
N ASP A 77 -8.58 15.07 -7.17
CA ASP A 77 -7.47 14.90 -6.23
C ASP A 77 -7.86 13.88 -5.15
N GLY A 78 -7.18 12.72 -5.15
CA GLY A 78 -7.40 11.68 -4.17
C GLY A 78 -8.83 11.16 -4.17
N PHE A 79 -9.48 11.22 -3.01
CA PHE A 79 -10.87 10.77 -2.82
C PHE A 79 -11.91 11.85 -3.14
N ALA A 80 -11.52 13.02 -3.68
CA ALA A 80 -12.45 14.11 -3.98
C ALA A 80 -13.71 13.70 -4.78
N PRO A 81 -13.62 12.87 -5.84
CA PRO A 81 -14.77 12.50 -6.66
C PRO A 81 -15.52 11.25 -6.15
N ILE A 82 -15.25 10.82 -4.91
CA ILE A 82 -15.84 9.63 -4.29
C ILE A 82 -16.94 10.05 -3.32
N GLN A 83 -18.07 9.35 -3.35
CA GLN A 83 -19.15 9.55 -2.37
C GLN A 83 -18.95 8.63 -1.14
N PRO A 84 -19.30 9.09 0.08
CA PRO A 84 -19.31 8.22 1.25
C PRO A 84 -20.14 6.95 1.03
N GLY A 85 -19.61 5.79 1.40
CA GLY A 85 -20.27 4.49 1.22
C GLY A 85 -20.23 3.92 -0.20
N GLU A 86 -19.67 4.63 -1.18
CA GLU A 86 -19.60 4.16 -2.58
C GLU A 86 -18.68 2.96 -2.78
N LEU A 87 -17.60 2.89 -1.98
CA LEU A 87 -16.49 1.96 -2.20
C LEU A 87 -16.42 0.90 -1.09
N GLY A 88 -16.23 -0.35 -1.49
CA GLY A 88 -15.84 -1.41 -0.54
C GLY A 88 -14.33 -1.43 -0.27
N SER A 89 -13.52 -0.99 -1.23
CA SER A 89 -12.07 -0.82 -1.02
C SER A 89 -11.45 0.23 -1.94
N ALA A 90 -10.24 0.68 -1.62
CA ALA A 90 -9.45 1.52 -2.52
C ALA A 90 -7.96 1.17 -2.51
N SER A 91 -7.25 1.41 -3.61
CA SER A 91 -5.80 1.37 -3.69
C SER A 91 -5.20 2.75 -3.91
N VAL A 92 -4.05 2.99 -3.27
CA VAL A 92 -3.19 4.15 -3.54
C VAL A 92 -1.77 3.61 -3.73
N THR A 93 -1.23 3.71 -4.95
CA THR A 93 0.02 3.03 -5.31
C THR A 93 0.98 3.96 -6.04
N GLY A 94 2.28 3.67 -5.98
CA GLY A 94 3.28 4.38 -6.78
C GLY A 94 3.62 5.78 -6.29
N MET A 95 3.27 6.14 -5.05
CA MET A 95 3.53 7.45 -4.45
C MET A 95 4.39 7.31 -3.18
N GLY A 96 5.00 8.39 -2.69
CA GLY A 96 5.69 8.38 -1.39
C GLY A 96 4.70 8.28 -0.22
N ALA A 97 5.11 7.70 0.90
CA ALA A 97 4.26 7.47 2.07
C ALA A 97 3.61 8.76 2.60
N TYR A 98 4.32 9.88 2.58
CA TYR A 98 3.76 11.19 2.97
C TYR A 98 2.64 11.65 2.03
N THR A 99 2.81 11.49 0.72
CA THR A 99 1.76 11.82 -0.26
C THR A 99 0.54 10.95 -0.06
N ILE A 100 0.73 9.63 0.11
CA ILE A 100 -0.36 8.69 0.37
C ILE A 100 -1.10 9.10 1.66
N ARG A 101 -0.37 9.33 2.76
CA ARG A 101 -0.97 9.80 4.02
C ARG A 101 -1.80 11.07 3.81
N GLY A 102 -1.27 12.07 3.12
CA GLY A 102 -2.01 13.30 2.85
C GLY A 102 -3.30 13.07 2.06
N ILE A 103 -3.30 12.14 1.09
CA ILE A 103 -4.51 11.74 0.35
C ILE A 103 -5.54 11.09 1.29
N LEU A 104 -5.09 10.22 2.19
CA LEU A 104 -5.95 9.54 3.15
C LEU A 104 -6.53 10.51 4.19
N ASP A 105 -5.73 11.44 4.71
CA ASP A 105 -6.15 12.45 5.69
C ASP A 105 -7.24 13.37 5.12
N ARG A 106 -7.16 13.73 3.83
CA ARG A 106 -8.19 14.56 3.17
C ARG A 106 -9.47 13.79 2.82
N ALA A 107 -9.46 12.46 2.86
CA ALA A 107 -10.57 11.66 2.37
C ALA A 107 -11.79 11.66 3.32
N GLY A 108 -11.58 11.73 4.64
CA GLY A 108 -12.66 11.77 5.63
C GLY A 108 -13.60 10.55 5.51
N GLU A 109 -14.91 10.80 5.49
CA GLU A 109 -15.96 9.76 5.37
C GLU A 109 -15.94 8.99 4.05
N ARG A 110 -15.17 9.45 3.06
CA ARG A 110 -15.01 8.80 1.75
C ARG A 110 -14.04 7.62 1.81
N LEU A 111 -13.33 7.43 2.92
CA LEU A 111 -12.43 6.30 3.10
C LEU A 111 -13.22 4.98 3.23
N PRO A 112 -12.99 4.00 2.33
CA PRO A 112 -13.67 2.71 2.37
C PRO A 112 -13.22 1.85 3.56
N PRO A 113 -13.94 0.76 3.87
CA PRO A 113 -13.55 -0.14 4.95
C PRO A 113 -12.23 -0.90 4.69
N ALA A 114 -11.75 -0.99 3.44
CA ALA A 114 -10.47 -1.64 3.12
C ALA A 114 -9.57 -0.78 2.22
N LEU A 115 -8.28 -0.76 2.51
CA LEU A 115 -7.27 -0.04 1.75
C LEU A 115 -6.14 -0.98 1.31
N VAL A 116 -5.65 -0.80 0.09
CA VAL A 116 -4.42 -1.43 -0.39
C VAL A 116 -3.41 -0.35 -0.74
N LEU A 117 -2.39 -0.19 0.10
CA LEU A 117 -1.41 0.89 -0.03
C LEU A 117 -0.10 0.33 -0.53
N GLN A 118 0.53 1.03 -1.47
CA GLN A 118 1.88 0.72 -1.93
C GLN A 118 2.68 2.01 -2.01
N PRO A 119 3.45 2.35 -0.96
CA PRO A 119 4.39 3.46 -1.00
C PRO A 119 5.67 3.07 -1.75
N ASN A 120 6.32 4.04 -2.37
CA ASN A 120 7.63 3.88 -3.01
C ASN A 120 8.81 3.98 -2.03
N ASP A 121 8.54 4.28 -0.76
CA ASP A 121 9.50 4.51 0.31
C ASP A 121 9.09 3.76 1.59
N SER A 122 9.57 4.22 2.76
CA SER A 122 9.31 3.57 4.05
C SER A 122 7.80 3.56 4.38
N PRO A 123 7.20 2.38 4.62
CA PRO A 123 5.79 2.27 4.99
C PRO A 123 5.51 2.62 6.45
N LEU A 124 6.53 3.00 7.24
CA LEU A 124 6.42 3.29 8.67
C LEU A 124 5.28 4.27 8.96
N TRP A 125 5.26 5.41 8.27
CA TRP A 125 4.24 6.44 8.48
C TRP A 125 2.83 5.98 8.11
N LEU A 126 2.69 5.09 7.13
CA LEU A 126 1.39 4.52 6.77
C LEU A 126 0.91 3.49 7.80
N ARG A 127 1.81 2.73 8.40
CA ARG A 127 1.49 1.82 9.52
C ARG A 127 1.07 2.58 10.77
N THR A 128 1.78 3.67 11.10
CA THR A 128 1.39 4.57 12.19
C THR A 128 0.01 5.17 11.92
N TRP A 129 -0.19 5.75 10.73
CA TRP A 129 -1.48 6.31 10.31
C TRP A 129 -2.61 5.28 10.42
N ALA A 130 -2.39 4.04 9.98
CA ALA A 130 -3.39 2.99 10.03
C ALA A 130 -3.86 2.72 11.48
N ARG A 131 -2.91 2.60 12.42
CA ARG A 131 -3.22 2.39 13.84
C ARG A 131 -3.99 3.56 14.45
N GLU A 132 -3.65 4.80 14.09
CA GLU A 132 -4.33 6.01 14.55
C GLU A 132 -5.76 6.13 13.98
N ASN A 133 -6.02 5.55 12.82
CA ASN A 133 -7.29 5.67 12.09
C ASN A 133 -8.15 4.39 12.13
N SER A 134 -7.91 3.51 13.09
CA SER A 134 -8.65 2.25 13.29
C SER A 134 -8.64 1.33 12.06
N TYR A 135 -7.50 1.28 11.37
CA TYR A 135 -7.21 0.30 10.33
C TYR A 135 -6.20 -0.71 10.85
N HIS A 136 -6.58 -1.99 10.82
CA HIS A 136 -5.68 -3.07 11.13
C HIS A 136 -5.01 -3.61 9.86
N LEU A 137 -3.79 -4.08 10.02
CA LEU A 137 -2.99 -4.69 9.00
C LEU A 137 -3.37 -6.16 8.82
N ARG A 138 -3.92 -6.50 7.65
CA ARG A 138 -4.42 -7.85 7.34
C ARG A 138 -3.50 -8.64 6.44
N ALA A 139 -2.75 -7.97 5.57
CA ALA A 139 -1.70 -8.61 4.79
C ALA A 139 -0.61 -7.61 4.44
N GLU A 140 0.61 -8.13 4.31
CA GLU A 140 1.75 -7.39 3.78
C GLU A 140 2.52 -8.25 2.79
N ARG A 141 3.12 -7.60 1.79
CA ARG A 141 4.11 -8.18 0.90
C ARG A 141 5.29 -7.24 0.74
N LEU A 142 6.47 -7.80 0.50
CA LEU A 142 7.68 -7.08 0.16
C LEU A 142 8.20 -7.64 -1.16
N LEU A 143 8.32 -6.81 -2.18
CA LEU A 143 8.68 -7.21 -3.53
C LEU A 143 10.06 -6.63 -3.89
N PRO A 144 10.91 -7.38 -4.61
CA PRO A 144 12.17 -6.85 -5.11
C PRO A 144 11.92 -5.79 -6.19
N GLY A 145 12.88 -4.87 -6.34
CA GLY A 145 12.78 -3.71 -7.24
C GLY A 145 14.05 -2.85 -7.18
N TYR A 146 14.02 -1.65 -7.76
CA TYR A 146 15.10 -0.67 -7.58
C TYR A 146 15.32 -0.35 -6.09
N TRP A 147 14.21 -0.35 -5.34
CA TRP A 147 14.16 -0.52 -3.89
C TRP A 147 13.10 -1.59 -3.56
N ALA A 148 13.14 -2.14 -2.35
CA ALA A 148 12.14 -3.09 -1.89
C ALA A 148 10.76 -2.41 -1.75
N TYR A 149 9.78 -2.86 -2.53
CA TYR A 149 8.43 -2.28 -2.56
C TYR A 149 7.52 -2.97 -1.54
N PRO A 150 7.08 -2.28 -0.47
CA PRO A 150 6.07 -2.80 0.44
C PRO A 150 4.66 -2.63 -0.16
N VAL A 151 3.80 -3.62 0.07
CA VAL A 151 2.36 -3.52 -0.22
C VAL A 151 1.61 -3.91 1.05
N LEU A 152 0.71 -3.04 1.51
CA LEU A 152 -0.08 -3.22 2.73
C LEU A 152 -1.55 -3.39 2.36
N ARG A 153 -2.22 -4.38 2.95
CA ARG A 153 -3.68 -4.45 3.00
C ARG A 153 -4.13 -4.10 4.42
N LEU A 154 -4.95 -3.07 4.50
CA LEU A 154 -5.51 -2.54 5.71
C LEU A 154 -7.03 -2.71 5.69
N GLU A 155 -7.64 -3.00 6.84
CA GLU A 155 -9.09 -3.10 6.99
C GLU A 155 -9.53 -2.44 8.28
N ARG A 156 -10.65 -1.70 8.25
CA ARG A 156 -11.22 -1.07 9.44
C ARG A 156 -11.56 -2.12 10.48
N ALA A 157 -11.12 -1.88 11.71
CA ALA A 157 -11.45 -2.71 12.86
C ALA A 157 -11.23 -1.94 14.15
N GLU A 158 -12.00 -2.29 15.17
CA GLU A 158 -11.93 -1.67 16.49
C GLU A 158 -10.83 -2.30 17.34
N GLY A 159 -10.36 -1.54 18.33
CA GLY A 159 -9.38 -2.00 19.30
C GLY A 159 -7.95 -2.11 18.75
N PRO A 160 -7.02 -2.65 19.57
CA PRO A 160 -5.63 -2.80 19.18
C PRO A 160 -5.49 -3.78 18.02
N ASP A 161 -4.62 -3.45 17.07
CA ASP A 161 -4.33 -4.32 15.93
C ASP A 161 -3.52 -5.56 16.37
N PRO A 162 -4.08 -6.79 16.29
CA PRO A 162 -3.42 -8.00 16.74
C PRO A 162 -2.15 -8.33 15.93
N ALA A 163 -1.97 -7.77 14.72
CA ALA A 163 -0.75 -7.98 13.95
C ALA A 163 0.51 -7.59 14.75
N TYR A 164 0.41 -6.51 15.54
CA TYR A 164 1.50 -5.93 16.33
C TYR A 164 1.70 -6.56 17.71
N ALA A 165 0.83 -7.49 18.14
CA ALA A 165 0.94 -8.12 19.46
C ALA A 165 2.30 -8.82 19.64
N ASP A 166 2.92 -8.71 20.82
CA ASP A 166 4.17 -9.41 21.16
C ASP A 166 5.37 -9.11 20.23
N LEU A 167 5.37 -7.94 19.57
CA LEU A 167 6.48 -7.49 18.73
C LEU A 167 7.07 -6.16 19.23
N PRO A 168 8.40 -5.95 19.11
CA PRO A 168 8.99 -4.66 19.40
C PRO A 168 8.38 -3.58 18.51
N ALA A 169 7.77 -2.56 19.11
CA ALA A 169 6.92 -1.61 18.39
C ALA A 169 7.68 -0.87 17.28
N ALA A 170 8.93 -0.44 17.53
CA ALA A 170 9.75 0.26 16.56
C ALA A 170 10.12 -0.65 15.36
N ALA A 171 10.52 -1.90 15.64
CA ALA A 171 10.78 -2.90 14.62
C ALA A 171 9.53 -3.20 13.77
N ALA A 172 8.38 -3.44 14.42
CA ALA A 172 7.12 -3.75 13.75
C ALA A 172 6.64 -2.60 12.87
N LEU A 173 6.72 -1.35 13.34
CA LEU A 173 6.36 -0.19 12.54
C LEU A 173 7.31 0.02 11.35
N ARG A 174 8.62 -0.21 11.52
CA ARG A 174 9.60 -0.01 10.45
C ARG A 174 9.59 -1.12 9.40
N TYR A 175 9.61 -2.37 9.84
CA TYR A 175 9.82 -3.54 8.97
C TYR A 175 8.52 -4.28 8.62
N GLY A 176 7.48 -4.13 9.44
CA GLY A 176 6.15 -4.71 9.22
C GLY A 176 5.92 -5.93 10.08
N PRO A 177 4.87 -5.94 10.93
CA PRO A 177 4.68 -7.04 11.88
C PRO A 177 4.43 -8.38 11.18
N LEU A 178 3.67 -8.38 10.08
CA LEU A 178 3.37 -9.61 9.34
C LEU A 178 4.59 -10.10 8.54
N LEU A 179 5.47 -9.18 8.13
CA LEU A 179 6.72 -9.51 7.46
C LEU A 179 7.73 -10.08 8.46
N LEU A 180 7.86 -9.48 9.65
CA LEU A 180 8.75 -9.98 10.72
C LEU A 180 8.42 -11.41 11.11
N ARG A 181 7.14 -11.72 11.34
CA ARG A 181 6.70 -13.09 11.68
C ARG A 181 6.98 -14.12 10.58
N LYS A 182 6.99 -13.68 9.31
CA LYS A 182 7.24 -14.58 8.17
C LYS A 182 8.72 -14.73 7.83
N GLY A 183 9.56 -13.78 8.24
CA GLY A 183 11.00 -13.77 7.99
C GLY A 183 11.43 -14.01 6.52
N PRO A 184 10.80 -13.40 5.49
CA PRO A 184 11.21 -13.67 4.11
C PRO A 184 12.65 -13.18 3.87
N ALA A 185 13.40 -13.90 3.03
CA ALA A 185 14.82 -13.60 2.76
C ALA A 185 15.07 -12.13 2.34
N LEU A 186 14.17 -11.54 1.56
CA LEU A 186 14.26 -10.13 1.16
C LEU A 186 14.14 -9.16 2.35
N LEU A 187 13.34 -9.49 3.37
CA LEU A 187 13.25 -8.68 4.58
C LEU A 187 14.54 -8.79 5.40
N ARG A 188 15.04 -10.01 5.59
CA ARG A 188 16.31 -10.27 6.30
C ARG A 188 17.45 -9.47 5.67
N ALA A 189 17.65 -9.59 4.37
CA ALA A 189 18.67 -8.85 3.63
C ALA A 189 18.53 -7.33 3.78
N ARG A 190 17.28 -6.81 3.82
CA ARG A 190 17.02 -5.39 4.07
C ARG A 190 17.40 -4.97 5.49
N ILE A 191 17.08 -5.77 6.49
CA ILE A 191 17.42 -5.48 7.90
C ILE A 191 18.94 -5.46 8.06
N GLU A 192 19.64 -6.46 7.51
CA GLU A 192 21.10 -6.55 7.55
C GLU A 192 21.77 -5.35 6.87
N ALA A 193 21.30 -4.95 5.68
CA ALA A 193 21.79 -3.77 4.98
C ALA A 193 21.53 -2.46 5.78
N ASP A 194 20.39 -2.36 6.46
CA ASP A 194 20.12 -1.22 7.35
C ASP A 194 21.08 -1.21 8.54
N ILE A 195 21.35 -2.36 9.17
CA ILE A 195 22.32 -2.46 10.28
C ILE A 195 23.70 -2.01 9.82
N GLU A 196 24.18 -2.50 8.68
CA GLU A 196 25.48 -2.13 8.11
C GLU A 196 25.56 -0.62 7.85
N ARG A 197 24.54 -0.07 7.18
CA ARG A 197 24.46 1.37 6.85
C ARG A 197 24.36 2.27 8.08
N LEU A 198 23.62 1.86 9.10
CA LEU A 198 23.34 2.68 10.28
C LEU A 198 24.45 2.59 11.33
N THR A 199 25.14 1.46 11.45
CA THR A 199 26.22 1.25 12.44
C THR A 199 27.27 2.37 12.48
N PRO A 200 27.85 2.84 11.35
CA PRO A 200 28.90 3.86 11.39
C PRO A 200 28.40 5.27 11.77
N VAL A 201 27.08 5.54 11.66
CA VAL A 201 26.49 6.87 11.88
C VAL A 201 25.59 6.93 13.11
N ALA A 202 25.32 5.80 13.76
CA ALA A 202 24.51 5.70 14.96
C ALA A 202 25.27 6.24 16.18
N ALA A 203 24.75 7.33 16.76
CA ALA A 203 25.26 7.91 17.99
C ALA A 203 24.09 8.30 18.92
N PRO A 204 24.24 8.25 20.26
CA PRO A 204 23.20 8.64 21.19
C PRO A 204 22.59 10.00 20.86
N GLY A 205 21.26 10.08 20.85
CA GLY A 205 20.51 11.31 20.49
C GLY A 205 20.32 11.56 18.99
N ARG A 206 20.89 10.73 18.10
CA ARG A 206 20.61 10.76 16.65
C ARG A 206 19.46 9.83 16.30
N GLU A 207 18.71 10.16 15.25
CA GLU A 207 17.69 9.28 14.68
C GLU A 207 18.27 7.91 14.30
N ALA A 208 19.46 7.89 13.69
CA ALA A 208 20.16 6.66 13.30
C ALA A 208 20.39 5.67 14.47
N TRP A 209 20.48 6.15 15.72
CA TRP A 209 20.59 5.28 16.88
C TRP A 209 19.31 4.49 17.14
N ALA A 210 18.16 5.17 17.10
CA ALA A 210 16.86 4.53 17.26
C ALA A 210 16.54 3.60 16.08
N GLU A 211 16.90 4.00 14.85
CA GLU A 211 16.75 3.15 13.67
C GLU A 211 17.60 1.87 13.76
N LEU A 212 18.84 1.98 14.24
CA LEU A 212 19.73 0.82 14.41
C LEU A 212 19.21 -0.13 15.49
N ALA A 213 18.71 0.40 16.61
CA ALA A 213 18.08 -0.40 17.66
C ALA A 213 16.88 -1.17 17.11
N ALA A 214 15.99 -0.50 16.37
CA ALA A 214 14.83 -1.13 15.74
C ALA A 214 15.24 -2.22 14.71
N ALA A 215 16.33 -2.01 13.97
CA ALA A 215 16.85 -3.00 13.02
C ALA A 215 17.40 -4.24 13.74
N ARG A 216 18.12 -4.07 14.86
CA ARG A 216 18.63 -5.20 15.66
C ARG A 216 17.50 -5.99 16.31
N GLU A 217 16.49 -5.31 16.84
CA GLU A 217 15.27 -5.94 17.35
C GLU A 217 14.55 -6.73 16.26
N ALA A 218 14.43 -6.15 15.06
CA ALA A 218 13.84 -6.82 13.91
C ALA A 218 14.60 -8.09 13.52
N LEU A 219 15.93 -8.04 13.49
CA LEU A 219 16.76 -9.21 13.18
C LEU A 219 16.56 -10.32 14.21
N ALA A 220 16.56 -9.97 15.50
CA ALA A 220 16.33 -10.93 16.58
C ALA A 220 14.96 -11.63 16.47
N VAL A 221 13.91 -10.91 16.06
CA VAL A 221 12.59 -11.52 15.81
C VAL A 221 12.65 -12.49 14.64
N VAL A 222 13.33 -12.13 13.55
CA VAL A 222 13.45 -12.96 12.34
C VAL A 222 14.35 -14.19 12.58
N ASP A 223 15.28 -14.13 13.52
CA ASP A 223 16.15 -15.26 13.92
C ASP A 223 15.46 -16.24 14.88
N ALA A 224 14.43 -15.79 15.61
CA ALA A 224 13.72 -16.59 16.61
C ALA A 224 12.57 -17.43 16.03
N GLY A 225 12.13 -17.17 14.79
CA GLY A 225 11.01 -17.84 14.12
C GLY A 225 11.47 -18.80 13.03
#